data_AF-A0A0Q9Z832-F1
#
_entry.id   AF-A0A0Q9Z832-F1
#
_cell.length_a   1.000
_cell.length_b   1.000
_cell.length_c   1.000
_cell.angle_alpha   90.00
_cell.angle_beta   90.00
_cell.angle_gamma   90.00
#
_symmetry.space_group_name_H-M   'P 1'
#
loop_
_entity.id
_entity.type
_entity.pdbx_description
1 polymer ?
#
loop_
_entity_poly.entity_id
_entity_poly.type
_entity_poly.pdbx_seq_one_letter_code
_entity_poly.pdbx_strand_id
1 'polypeptide(L)'
;MKNFKFNVMILALFALIFTSCSKDENSGVEQQVSDEVAELYLGPVLNAEIRKALQKQEADLPECSDDAPAYAQISLVYGDADTPVDVIVPIIMDGNDLFTAYDEALEIPVASGETTVSVTLNDFLVWNDDGGAPGEVIWAAPKTGSDFGGIVSQSLPFSWDLRAGSKTYTDVEVLCFDDREVNLYGYQFFDIIPVEIYEFCVFANYCNDAGRHFTANYTFDITYIGDDNNIPLYTGEMPMAGNTEDDDSGDWYADPLCLAIPAPIYGEGPDTDYIRVTATLANWDANYPAPGAVDPISADLSWNEVQSFFVDDDNMDYWHIFFNCGDDDGGQNGSDDDEDGVPNDIDECPGTDPGVEVDEVGCESIQVPGRDVVVLNDVNIFDNGAMEDSDNVQFVKNLINFTTTGERNDGTTFMFDFGRNSSCNLCVPWSTMRDLIQTEGFTISDISSSSGTLTNIPEEVKIIMLVTPNVQYTVEEINTLKQFASEGGRIIFMGEHEGFYGASGIAIENQFLISMGAVLTNTGGQVDCGYTVLPSTSNRDHPIMADIDDLTIACASVIEPGEGDFPLFYDSTNELVLGGVAKIDTAPITELAQVERSKIRHSNTKLPNPSSSTGY
;
A
#
# COMPACT_ATOMS: atom_id res chain seq x y z
N MET A 1 -41.79 41.38 -79.95
CA MET A 1 -40.83 40.28 -79.69
C MET A 1 -39.85 40.68 -78.58
N LYS A 2 -40.35 40.93 -77.36
CA LYS A 2 -39.54 41.31 -76.19
C LYS A 2 -39.32 40.15 -75.20
N ASN A 3 -39.93 38.99 -75.46
CA ASN A 3 -39.85 37.80 -74.59
C ASN A 3 -38.97 36.68 -75.16
N PHE A 4 -38.13 36.97 -76.16
CA PHE A 4 -37.20 35.98 -76.73
C PHE A 4 -35.73 36.21 -76.30
N LYS A 5 -35.36 37.44 -75.93
CA LYS A 5 -33.98 37.76 -75.49
C LYS A 5 -33.77 37.61 -73.97
N PHE A 6 -34.84 37.62 -73.18
CA PHE A 6 -34.76 37.39 -71.73
C PHE A 6 -34.65 35.89 -71.40
N ASN A 7 -35.32 35.03 -72.17
CA ASN A 7 -35.26 33.57 -71.97
C ASN A 7 -33.92 32.95 -72.44
N VAL A 8 -33.15 33.64 -73.28
CA VAL A 8 -31.82 33.17 -73.72
C VAL A 8 -30.72 33.51 -72.71
N MET A 9 -30.88 34.58 -71.90
CA MET A 9 -29.94 34.86 -70.80
C MET A 9 -30.12 33.93 -69.59
N ILE A 10 -31.35 33.48 -69.31
CA ILE A 10 -31.61 32.55 -68.20
C ILE A 10 -31.13 31.13 -68.52
N LEU A 11 -31.23 30.70 -69.79
CA LEU A 11 -30.69 29.40 -70.24
C LEU A 11 -29.16 29.34 -70.31
N ALA A 12 -28.48 30.48 -70.50
CA ALA A 12 -27.02 30.54 -70.48
C ALA A 12 -26.42 30.59 -69.06
N LEU A 13 -27.18 31.08 -68.07
CA LEU A 13 -26.74 31.10 -66.66
C LEU A 13 -26.93 29.73 -65.96
N PHE A 14 -27.90 28.93 -66.39
CA PHE A 14 -28.15 27.58 -65.85
C PHE A 14 -27.24 26.48 -66.46
N ALA A 15 -26.61 26.73 -67.61
CA ALA A 15 -25.71 25.78 -68.25
C ALA A 15 -24.25 25.85 -67.73
N LEU A 16 -23.95 26.79 -66.83
CA LEU A 16 -22.61 26.97 -66.23
C LEU A 16 -22.47 26.36 -64.82
N ILE A 17 -23.50 25.69 -64.31
CA ILE A 17 -23.51 25.08 -62.96
C ILE A 17 -23.27 23.54 -63.01
N PHE A 18 -23.13 22.93 -64.20
CA PHE A 18 -23.04 21.46 -64.32
C PHE A 18 -21.83 20.90 -65.09
N THR A 19 -20.71 21.62 -65.21
CA THR A 19 -19.50 21.05 -65.83
C THR A 19 -18.21 21.60 -65.21
N SER A 20 -17.78 20.99 -64.10
CA SER A 20 -16.36 20.93 -63.71
C SER A 20 -16.13 19.81 -62.69
N CYS A 21 -16.25 18.57 -63.14
CA CYS A 21 -15.34 17.51 -62.70
C CYS A 21 -14.64 17.01 -63.96
N SER A 22 -13.32 17.14 -64.02
CA SER A 22 -12.53 16.42 -65.02
C SER A 22 -12.64 14.94 -64.71
N LYS A 23 -13.16 14.18 -65.68
CA LYS A 23 -13.04 12.73 -65.72
C LYS A 23 -11.59 12.42 -66.07
N ASP A 24 -10.82 11.91 -65.10
CA ASP A 24 -9.74 10.99 -65.43
C ASP A 24 -10.38 9.62 -65.66
N GLU A 25 -10.13 9.07 -66.85
CA GLU A 25 -10.39 7.68 -67.16
C GLU A 25 -9.44 6.84 -66.32
N ASN A 26 -9.99 6.05 -65.40
CA ASN A 26 -9.35 4.80 -65.04
C ASN A 26 -10.30 3.64 -65.37
N SER A 27 -9.96 2.97 -66.45
CA SER A 27 -10.45 1.65 -66.82
C SER A 27 -9.90 0.61 -65.85
N GLY A 28 -10.76 0.03 -65.03
CA GLY A 28 -10.39 -1.08 -64.16
C GLY A 28 -11.54 -1.56 -63.29
N VAL A 29 -12.32 -2.50 -63.83
CA VAL A 29 -13.30 -3.36 -63.14
C VAL A 29 -14.46 -2.60 -62.47
N GLU A 30 -15.58 -2.47 -63.21
CA GLU A 30 -16.91 -2.29 -62.60
C GLU A 30 -17.20 -3.51 -61.70
N GLN A 31 -16.91 -3.39 -60.42
CA GLN A 31 -17.47 -4.28 -59.41
C GLN A 31 -18.92 -3.85 -59.27
N GLN A 32 -19.85 -4.69 -59.75
CA GLN A 32 -21.27 -4.42 -59.58
C GLN A 32 -21.52 -4.29 -58.07
N VAL A 33 -21.89 -3.09 -57.62
CA VAL A 33 -22.31 -2.87 -56.24
C VAL A 33 -23.80 -3.25 -56.17
N SER A 34 -24.15 -4.10 -55.22
CA SER A 34 -25.53 -4.50 -54.95
C SER A 34 -26.36 -3.27 -54.53
N ASP A 35 -27.68 -3.25 -54.79
CA ASP A 35 -28.60 -2.29 -54.16
C ASP A 35 -28.69 -2.50 -52.62
N GLU A 36 -28.04 -3.54 -52.10
CA GLU A 36 -27.97 -3.88 -50.68
C GLU A 36 -26.74 -3.24 -50.04
N VAL A 37 -26.97 -2.11 -49.37
CA VAL A 37 -26.03 -1.46 -48.45
C VAL A 37 -26.24 -1.96 -47.03
N ALA A 38 -25.23 -1.80 -46.18
CA ALA A 38 -25.36 -1.99 -44.75
C ALA A 38 -25.11 -0.67 -44.02
N GLU A 39 -25.92 -0.37 -43.01
CA GLU A 39 -25.76 0.83 -42.19
C GLU A 39 -24.93 0.49 -40.95
N LEU A 40 -23.84 1.24 -40.75
CA LEU A 40 -22.97 1.11 -39.59
C LEU A 40 -23.20 2.24 -38.60
N TYR A 41 -23.40 1.88 -37.34
CA TYR A 41 -23.47 2.80 -36.20
C TYR A 41 -22.37 2.41 -35.20
N LEU A 42 -21.61 3.39 -34.75
CA LEU A 42 -20.55 3.18 -33.76
C LEU A 42 -20.97 3.87 -32.45
N GLY A 43 -20.93 3.15 -31.36
CA GLY A 43 -21.27 3.66 -30.04
C GLY A 43 -20.02 3.83 -29.19
N PRO A 44 -19.61 5.05 -28.80
CA PRO A 44 -18.55 5.19 -27.81
C PRO A 44 -19.03 4.67 -26.46
N VAL A 45 -18.28 3.75 -25.88
CA VAL A 45 -18.53 3.23 -24.53
C VAL A 45 -17.35 3.58 -23.64
N LEU A 46 -17.60 4.46 -22.67
CA LEU A 46 -16.65 4.77 -21.60
C LEU A 46 -16.98 3.92 -20.37
N ASN A 47 -16.21 2.86 -20.14
CA ASN A 47 -16.41 1.99 -18.99
C ASN A 47 -16.05 2.74 -17.68
N ALA A 48 -16.86 2.55 -16.62
CA ALA A 48 -16.61 3.11 -15.29
C ALA A 48 -15.35 2.52 -14.61
N GLU A 49 -14.97 1.31 -14.98
CA GLU A 49 -13.78 0.60 -14.49
C GLU A 49 -12.51 1.17 -15.14
N ILE A 50 -12.60 1.47 -16.43
CA ILE A 50 -11.55 2.12 -17.23
C ILE A 50 -11.21 3.52 -16.67
N ARG A 51 -12.21 4.28 -16.19
CA ARG A 51 -12.00 5.58 -15.53
C ARG A 51 -11.17 5.50 -14.24
N LYS A 52 -11.12 4.35 -13.56
CA LYS A 52 -10.29 4.15 -12.36
C LYS A 52 -8.87 3.70 -12.67
N ALA A 53 -8.65 3.09 -13.83
CA ALA A 53 -7.37 2.48 -14.21
C ALA A 53 -6.29 3.49 -14.69
N LEU A 54 -6.66 4.75 -14.93
CA LEU A 54 -5.81 5.73 -15.64
C LEU A 54 -4.94 6.64 -14.74
N GLN A 55 -4.74 6.27 -13.46
CA GLN A 55 -4.08 7.15 -12.46
C GLN A 55 -2.54 7.20 -12.47
N LYS A 56 -1.84 6.55 -13.42
CA LYS A 56 -0.38 6.63 -13.53
C LYS A 56 0.07 6.55 -15.00
N GLN A 57 0.05 7.67 -15.72
CA GLN A 57 1.01 8.06 -16.76
C GLN A 57 0.50 9.25 -17.58
N GLU A 58 1.39 10.22 -17.83
CA GLU A 58 1.17 11.34 -18.74
C GLU A 58 1.76 10.98 -20.11
N ALA A 59 0.91 10.71 -21.11
CA ALA A 59 1.05 11.09 -22.53
C ALA A 59 -0.05 10.45 -23.41
N ASP A 60 -0.57 11.24 -24.36
CA ASP A 60 -1.46 10.87 -25.49
C ASP A 60 -2.95 10.55 -25.23
N LEU A 61 -3.49 10.70 -24.01
CA LEU A 61 -4.94 10.67 -23.74
C LEU A 61 -5.54 12.08 -23.53
N PRO A 62 -6.75 12.37 -24.02
CA PRO A 62 -7.46 13.63 -23.73
C PRO A 62 -7.88 13.70 -22.25
N GLU A 63 -7.86 14.88 -21.63
CA GLU A 63 -8.42 15.07 -20.28
C GLU A 63 -9.91 14.72 -20.24
N CYS A 64 -10.34 14.02 -19.20
CA CYS A 64 -11.74 13.71 -18.96
C CYS A 64 -12.49 15.01 -18.70
N SER A 65 -13.25 15.45 -19.70
CA SER A 65 -14.17 16.57 -19.56
C SER A 65 -15.55 16.08 -19.10
N ASP A 66 -16.20 16.87 -18.26
CA ASP A 66 -17.64 16.74 -17.95
C ASP A 66 -18.53 17.17 -19.15
N ASP A 67 -17.93 17.69 -20.22
CA ASP A 67 -18.65 18.07 -21.42
C ASP A 67 -19.32 16.87 -22.08
N ALA A 68 -20.53 17.11 -22.61
CA ALA A 68 -21.28 16.07 -23.28
C ALA A 68 -20.61 15.68 -24.61
N PRO A 69 -20.46 14.38 -24.92
CA PRO A 69 -19.98 13.91 -26.21
C PRO A 69 -20.94 14.35 -27.31
N ALA A 70 -20.43 15.02 -28.34
CA ALA A 70 -21.23 15.64 -29.38
C ALA A 70 -20.91 15.14 -30.79
N TYR A 71 -19.66 14.79 -31.07
CA TYR A 71 -19.24 14.29 -32.39
C TYR A 71 -18.25 13.13 -32.26
N ALA A 72 -18.29 12.19 -33.21
CA ALA A 72 -17.32 11.12 -33.37
C ALA A 72 -16.55 11.30 -34.69
N GLN A 73 -15.23 11.32 -34.63
CA GLN A 73 -14.35 11.22 -35.78
C GLN A 73 -13.97 9.76 -36.00
N ILE A 74 -14.21 9.25 -37.20
CA ILE A 74 -14.09 7.84 -37.56
C ILE A 74 -13.16 7.72 -38.76
N SER A 75 -12.12 6.90 -38.65
CA SER A 75 -11.32 6.43 -39.80
C SER A 75 -11.43 4.92 -39.89
N LEU A 76 -11.92 4.39 -41.01
CA LEU A 76 -12.03 2.97 -41.26
C LEU A 76 -11.67 2.61 -42.71
N VAL A 77 -11.42 1.34 -42.96
CA VAL A 77 -11.30 0.78 -44.32
C VAL A 77 -12.28 -0.38 -44.48
N TYR A 78 -12.79 -0.60 -45.68
CA TYR A 78 -13.68 -1.73 -45.96
C TYR A 78 -13.41 -2.43 -47.30
N GLY A 79 -13.77 -3.72 -47.33
CA GLY A 79 -13.66 -4.61 -48.49
C GLY A 79 -12.22 -5.00 -48.86
N ASP A 80 -12.06 -5.93 -49.80
CA ASP A 80 -10.75 -6.46 -50.22
C ASP A 80 -9.80 -5.42 -50.84
N ALA A 81 -10.32 -4.25 -51.20
CA ALA A 81 -9.56 -3.15 -51.76
C ALA A 81 -9.11 -2.10 -50.73
N ASP A 82 -9.40 -2.32 -49.43
CA ASP A 82 -9.12 -1.40 -48.32
C ASP A 82 -9.61 0.04 -48.61
N THR A 83 -10.87 0.19 -49.02
CA THR A 83 -11.42 1.51 -49.37
C THR A 83 -11.55 2.37 -48.11
N PRO A 84 -10.89 3.53 -48.01
CA PRO A 84 -10.89 4.34 -46.78
C PRO A 84 -12.16 5.18 -46.65
N VAL A 85 -12.60 5.36 -45.41
CA VAL A 85 -13.68 6.27 -45.00
C VAL A 85 -13.18 7.08 -43.81
N ASP A 86 -13.12 8.40 -43.98
CA ASP A 86 -12.81 9.35 -42.92
C ASP A 86 -13.99 10.32 -42.79
N VAL A 87 -14.67 10.29 -41.65
CA VAL A 87 -15.88 11.09 -41.43
C VAL A 87 -15.97 11.59 -39.99
N ILE A 88 -16.62 12.74 -39.80
CA ILE A 88 -16.99 13.26 -38.48
C ILE A 88 -18.51 13.37 -38.45
N VAL A 89 -19.15 12.67 -37.51
CA VAL A 89 -20.61 12.57 -37.43
C VAL A 89 -21.09 12.97 -36.03
N PRO A 90 -22.27 13.61 -35.90
CA PRO A 90 -22.85 13.90 -34.59
C PRO A 90 -23.12 12.61 -33.79
N ILE A 91 -23.09 12.70 -32.46
CA ILE A 91 -23.50 11.63 -31.54
C ILE A 91 -24.94 11.91 -31.08
N ILE A 92 -25.76 10.86 -31.05
CA ILE A 92 -27.13 10.86 -30.56
C ILE A 92 -27.17 10.08 -29.24
N MET A 93 -27.89 10.63 -28.26
CA MET A 93 -28.21 9.98 -27.00
C MET A 93 -29.63 9.41 -27.02
N ASP A 94 -29.79 8.13 -26.71
CA ASP A 94 -31.09 7.52 -26.39
C ASP A 94 -31.00 6.83 -25.01
N GLY A 95 -31.62 7.43 -24.00
CA GLY A 95 -31.45 6.99 -22.61
C GLY A 95 -30.01 7.16 -22.13
N ASN A 96 -29.34 6.04 -21.87
CA ASN A 96 -27.93 5.99 -21.45
C ASN A 96 -26.98 5.60 -22.60
N ASP A 97 -27.50 5.26 -23.76
CA ASP A 97 -26.72 4.75 -24.89
C ASP A 97 -26.33 5.89 -25.83
N LEU A 98 -25.08 5.89 -26.28
CA LEU A 98 -24.50 6.83 -27.24
C LEU A 98 -24.27 6.13 -28.57
N PHE A 99 -24.72 6.72 -29.67
CA PHE A 99 -24.47 6.18 -31.01
C PHE A 99 -24.34 7.31 -32.03
N THR A 100 -23.57 7.06 -33.09
CA THR A 100 -23.40 8.02 -34.18
C THR A 100 -24.73 8.29 -34.92
N ALA A 101 -24.96 9.53 -35.33
CA ALA A 101 -26.01 9.87 -36.26
C ALA A 101 -25.78 9.19 -37.61
N TYR A 102 -26.86 8.96 -38.35
CA TYR A 102 -26.77 8.46 -39.72
C TYR A 102 -25.98 9.43 -40.60
N ASP A 103 -25.02 8.89 -41.34
CA ASP A 103 -24.24 9.58 -42.37
C ASP A 103 -24.05 8.66 -43.58
N GLU A 104 -24.19 9.20 -44.78
CA GLU A 104 -24.07 8.45 -46.05
C GLU A 104 -22.65 7.84 -46.22
N ALA A 105 -21.61 8.40 -45.57
CA ALA A 105 -20.26 7.84 -45.61
C ALA A 105 -20.12 6.52 -44.85
N LEU A 106 -21.01 6.24 -43.89
CA LEU A 106 -21.07 4.97 -43.13
C LEU A 106 -22.04 3.95 -43.76
N GLU A 107 -22.58 4.26 -44.93
CA GLU A 107 -23.37 3.33 -45.75
C GLU A 107 -22.41 2.48 -46.60
N ILE A 108 -22.03 1.31 -46.06
CA ILE A 108 -20.98 0.49 -46.67
C ILE A 108 -21.58 -0.42 -47.77
N PRO A 109 -21.10 -0.30 -49.03
CA PRO A 109 -21.58 -1.12 -50.12
C PRO A 109 -21.04 -2.56 -50.03
N VAL A 110 -21.91 -3.55 -50.24
CA VAL A 110 -21.51 -4.96 -50.35
C VAL A 110 -21.38 -5.34 -51.83
N ALA A 111 -20.26 -5.96 -52.19
CA ALA A 111 -19.98 -6.39 -53.56
C ALA A 111 -21.05 -7.38 -54.06
N SER A 112 -21.50 -7.25 -55.31
CA SER A 112 -22.51 -8.13 -55.89
C SER A 112 -22.05 -9.58 -55.91
N GLY A 113 -22.85 -10.45 -55.28
CA GLY A 113 -22.57 -11.88 -55.13
C GLY A 113 -22.10 -12.27 -53.72
N GLU A 114 -21.68 -11.30 -52.91
CA GLU A 114 -21.29 -11.50 -51.51
C GLU A 114 -22.44 -11.20 -50.55
N THR A 115 -22.41 -11.80 -49.36
CA THR A 115 -23.39 -11.55 -48.30
C THR A 115 -22.86 -10.64 -47.18
N THR A 116 -21.55 -10.46 -47.13
CA THR A 116 -20.84 -9.69 -46.09
C THR A 116 -19.69 -8.90 -46.71
N VAL A 117 -19.26 -7.84 -46.05
CA VAL A 117 -18.05 -7.06 -46.36
C VAL A 117 -17.25 -6.87 -45.07
N SER A 118 -15.93 -7.07 -45.12
CA SER A 118 -15.06 -6.83 -43.98
C SER A 118 -14.86 -5.33 -43.78
N VAL A 119 -14.96 -4.87 -42.54
CA VAL A 119 -14.71 -3.49 -42.13
C VAL A 119 -13.65 -3.49 -41.05
N THR A 120 -12.66 -2.61 -41.15
CA THR A 120 -11.59 -2.42 -40.15
C THR A 120 -11.60 -0.98 -39.68
N LEU A 121 -11.85 -0.76 -38.38
CA LEU A 121 -11.79 0.57 -37.77
C LEU A 121 -10.35 0.90 -37.38
N ASN A 122 -9.82 2.02 -37.82
CA ASN A 122 -8.42 2.43 -37.62
C ASN A 122 -8.26 3.55 -36.57
N ASP A 123 -9.17 4.52 -36.58
CA ASP A 123 -9.18 5.63 -35.61
C ASP A 123 -10.61 5.94 -35.16
N PHE A 124 -10.78 6.23 -33.88
CA PHE A 124 -12.06 6.66 -33.31
C PHE A 124 -11.83 7.67 -32.17
N LEU A 125 -12.25 8.91 -32.37
CA LEU A 125 -12.12 10.01 -31.40
C LEU A 125 -13.48 10.66 -31.12
N VAL A 126 -13.71 11.09 -29.89
CA VAL A 126 -14.95 11.75 -29.46
C VAL A 126 -14.66 13.18 -29.04
N TRP A 127 -15.49 14.10 -29.52
CA TRP A 127 -15.34 15.54 -29.35
C TRP A 127 -16.55 16.14 -28.63
N ASN A 128 -16.33 17.18 -27.84
CA ASN A 128 -17.41 18.04 -27.32
C ASN A 128 -17.96 18.98 -28.42
N ASP A 129 -19.05 19.70 -28.10
CA ASP A 129 -19.63 20.72 -28.99
C ASP A 129 -19.03 22.10 -28.69
N ASP A 130 -18.34 22.69 -29.68
CA ASP A 130 -17.95 24.09 -29.67
C ASP A 130 -18.80 24.88 -30.69
N GLY A 131 -19.98 25.29 -30.25
CA GLY A 131 -20.84 26.19 -31.03
C GLY A 131 -21.44 25.58 -32.29
N GLY A 132 -21.73 24.28 -32.29
CA GLY A 132 -22.26 23.54 -33.44
C GLY A 132 -21.20 22.91 -34.35
N ALA A 133 -19.97 22.74 -33.85
CA ALA A 133 -18.87 22.05 -34.51
C ALA A 133 -18.03 21.25 -33.48
N PRO A 134 -17.23 20.25 -33.90
CA PRO A 134 -16.32 19.54 -33.01
C PRO A 134 -15.31 20.50 -32.35
N GLY A 135 -15.26 20.49 -31.02
CA GLY A 135 -14.36 21.33 -30.22
C GLY A 135 -13.07 20.62 -29.82
N GLU A 136 -12.97 20.22 -28.55
CA GLU A 136 -11.86 19.48 -27.96
C GLU A 136 -12.13 17.97 -27.94
N VAL A 137 -11.09 17.16 -28.11
CA VAL A 137 -11.18 15.71 -27.95
C VAL A 137 -11.37 15.44 -26.47
N ILE A 138 -12.45 14.73 -26.13
CA ILE A 138 -12.74 14.35 -24.75
C ILE A 138 -12.51 12.85 -24.53
N TRP A 139 -12.68 11.98 -25.55
CA TRP A 139 -12.36 10.55 -25.46
C TRP A 139 -11.63 10.03 -26.71
N ALA A 140 -10.77 9.02 -26.56
CA ALA A 140 -10.03 8.40 -27.66
C ALA A 140 -9.98 6.86 -27.54
N ALA A 141 -10.19 6.15 -28.64
CA ALA A 141 -10.02 4.70 -28.68
C ALA A 141 -8.52 4.34 -28.81
N PRO A 142 -7.98 3.47 -27.94
CA PRO A 142 -6.55 3.18 -27.91
C PRO A 142 -6.16 2.21 -29.04
N LYS A 143 -4.90 2.29 -29.46
CA LYS A 143 -4.36 1.47 -30.55
C LYS A 143 -3.66 0.21 -30.02
N THR A 144 -3.72 -0.89 -30.78
CA THR A 144 -2.95 -2.11 -30.54
C THR A 144 -1.47 -1.77 -30.53
N GLY A 145 -0.79 -2.14 -29.44
CA GLY A 145 0.62 -1.81 -29.22
C GLY A 145 0.87 -0.40 -28.65
N SER A 146 -0.17 0.40 -28.39
CA SER A 146 -0.04 1.55 -27.47
C SER A 146 -0.07 1.06 -26.02
N ASP A 147 0.49 1.85 -25.11
CA ASP A 147 0.51 1.55 -23.66
C ASP A 147 -0.90 1.34 -23.09
N PHE A 148 -1.93 1.89 -23.77
CA PHE A 148 -3.33 1.80 -23.38
C PHE A 148 -4.13 0.74 -24.16
N GLY A 149 -3.53 0.08 -25.15
CA GLY A 149 -4.21 -0.87 -26.04
C GLY A 149 -4.65 -2.17 -25.34
N GLY A 150 -4.03 -2.51 -24.21
CA GLY A 150 -4.40 -3.66 -23.37
C GLY A 150 -5.49 -3.37 -22.33
N ILE A 151 -5.89 -2.10 -22.16
CA ILE A 151 -6.90 -1.67 -21.18
C ILE A 151 -8.31 -1.92 -21.70
N VAL A 152 -8.50 -1.82 -23.01
CA VAL A 152 -9.77 -2.13 -23.69
C VAL A 152 -9.76 -3.58 -24.16
N SER A 153 -10.94 -4.20 -24.15
CA SER A 153 -11.15 -5.54 -24.70
C SER A 153 -10.91 -5.61 -26.21
N GLN A 154 -11.07 -4.48 -26.92
CA GLN A 154 -10.91 -4.40 -28.37
C GLN A 154 -10.24 -3.10 -28.81
N SER A 155 -8.91 -3.10 -28.95
CA SER A 155 -8.13 -1.94 -29.41
C SER A 155 -8.10 -1.79 -30.93
N LEU A 156 -7.77 -0.60 -31.41
CA LEU A 156 -7.69 -0.29 -32.84
C LEU A 156 -6.34 -0.71 -33.45
N PRO A 157 -6.28 -1.27 -34.65
CA PRO A 157 -7.41 -1.55 -35.51
C PRO A 157 -8.06 -2.90 -35.18
N PHE A 158 -9.38 -2.97 -35.29
CA PHE A 158 -10.11 -4.23 -35.25
C PHE A 158 -11.07 -4.35 -36.42
N SER A 159 -11.41 -5.58 -36.77
CA SER A 159 -12.22 -5.88 -37.95
C SER A 159 -13.44 -6.74 -37.62
N TRP A 160 -14.53 -6.53 -38.36
CA TRP A 160 -15.73 -7.36 -38.30
C TRP A 160 -16.37 -7.51 -39.68
N ASP A 161 -17.21 -8.53 -39.84
CA ASP A 161 -17.99 -8.74 -41.05
C ASP A 161 -19.35 -8.03 -40.95
N LEU A 162 -19.61 -7.11 -41.88
CA LEU A 162 -20.86 -6.38 -41.99
C LEU A 162 -21.77 -7.03 -43.04
N ARG A 163 -23.00 -7.38 -42.66
CA ARG A 163 -23.93 -8.12 -43.53
C ARG A 163 -24.79 -7.19 -44.38
N ALA A 164 -25.01 -7.56 -45.65
CA ALA A 164 -25.89 -6.81 -46.55
C ALA A 164 -27.31 -6.62 -45.96
N GLY A 165 -27.82 -5.39 -46.02
CA GLY A 165 -29.15 -5.03 -45.54
C GLY A 165 -29.33 -5.03 -44.01
N SER A 166 -28.27 -5.11 -43.22
CA SER A 166 -28.34 -5.00 -41.76
C SER A 166 -28.06 -3.58 -41.27
N LYS A 167 -28.59 -3.27 -40.08
CA LYS A 167 -28.16 -2.15 -39.24
C LYS A 167 -27.34 -2.74 -38.11
N THR A 168 -26.05 -2.44 -38.08
CA THR A 168 -25.13 -2.99 -37.09
C THR A 168 -24.68 -1.90 -36.15
N TYR A 169 -24.79 -2.18 -34.85
CA TYR A 169 -24.23 -1.35 -33.79
C TYR A 169 -22.99 -2.05 -33.29
N THR A 170 -21.88 -1.31 -33.30
CA THR A 170 -20.59 -1.77 -32.80
C THR A 170 -20.14 -0.82 -31.72
N ASP A 171 -19.91 -1.35 -30.54
CA ASP A 171 -19.39 -0.57 -29.42
C ASP A 171 -17.88 -0.37 -29.60
N VAL A 172 -17.43 0.85 -29.36
CA VAL A 172 -16.02 1.25 -29.41
C VAL A 172 -15.62 1.75 -28.04
N GLU A 173 -14.73 1.03 -27.39
CA GLU A 173 -14.22 1.41 -26.07
C GLU A 173 -13.25 2.59 -26.22
N VAL A 174 -13.51 3.66 -25.46
CA VAL A 174 -12.76 4.91 -25.50
C VAL A 174 -12.27 5.31 -24.10
N LEU A 175 -11.14 6.00 -24.04
CA LEU A 175 -10.43 6.41 -22.83
C LEU A 175 -10.33 7.93 -22.71
N CYS A 176 -10.22 8.44 -21.48
CA CYS A 176 -9.81 9.82 -21.16
C CYS A 176 -9.03 9.86 -19.85
N PHE A 177 -8.22 10.88 -19.65
CA PHE A 177 -7.35 11.06 -18.50
C PHE A 177 -8.04 11.83 -17.37
N ASP A 178 -8.18 11.23 -16.20
CA ASP A 178 -8.90 11.79 -15.05
C ASP A 178 -7.94 12.21 -13.94
N ASP A 179 -7.52 13.47 -13.94
CA ASP A 179 -6.64 14.07 -12.93
C ASP A 179 -7.44 14.53 -11.70
N ARG A 180 -7.87 13.58 -10.88
CA ARG A 180 -8.51 13.86 -9.59
C ARG A 180 -7.50 13.72 -8.45
N GLU A 181 -7.10 14.86 -7.87
CA GLU A 181 -6.43 14.88 -6.57
C GLU A 181 -7.33 14.26 -5.49
N VAL A 182 -6.77 13.29 -4.77
CA VAL A 182 -7.52 12.42 -3.88
C VAL A 182 -7.89 13.16 -2.58
N ASN A 183 -9.17 13.42 -2.39
CA ASN A 183 -9.76 13.66 -1.07
C ASN A 183 -10.35 12.33 -0.55
N LEU A 184 -9.73 11.72 0.45
CA LEU A 184 -10.11 10.40 0.97
C LEU A 184 -11.25 10.47 2.01
N TYR A 185 -12.50 10.21 1.60
CA TYR A 185 -13.60 9.75 2.48
C TYR A 185 -14.67 8.89 1.73
N GLY A 186 -14.72 7.57 1.99
CA GLY A 186 -15.90 6.70 2.27
C GLY A 186 -16.97 6.23 1.22
N TYR A 187 -17.05 4.88 1.05
CA TYR A 187 -18.22 3.92 0.88
C TYR A 187 -18.54 3.14 -0.46
N GLN A 188 -18.49 1.77 -0.35
CA GLN A 188 -19.30 0.59 -0.88
C GLN A 188 -20.13 0.64 -2.20
N PHE A 189 -20.26 -0.35 -3.12
CA PHE A 189 -19.91 -1.79 -3.34
C PHE A 189 -19.93 -2.12 -4.87
N PHE A 190 -18.97 -2.89 -5.40
CA PHE A 190 -19.04 -4.02 -6.36
C PHE A 190 -17.60 -4.58 -6.48
N ASP A 191 -17.42 -5.89 -6.38
CA ASP A 191 -16.10 -6.54 -6.46
C ASP A 191 -15.54 -6.48 -7.88
N ILE A 192 -14.66 -5.50 -8.12
CA ILE A 192 -13.57 -5.61 -9.08
C ILE A 192 -12.38 -5.93 -8.20
N ILE A 193 -11.73 -7.06 -8.41
CA ILE A 193 -10.45 -7.36 -7.76
C ILE A 193 -9.39 -6.74 -8.67
N PRO A 194 -8.87 -5.52 -8.39
CA PRO A 194 -7.63 -5.08 -9.01
C PRO A 194 -6.56 -6.08 -8.59
N VAL A 195 -6.04 -6.84 -9.57
CA VAL A 195 -4.89 -7.69 -9.32
C VAL A 195 -3.69 -6.77 -9.40
N GLU A 196 -3.20 -6.40 -8.23
CA GLU A 196 -1.94 -5.72 -8.09
C GLU A 196 -0.82 -6.64 -8.60
N ILE A 197 0.05 -6.10 -9.46
CA ILE A 197 1.22 -6.81 -9.98
C ILE A 197 2.46 -6.16 -9.40
N TYR A 198 3.41 -6.99 -8.99
CA TYR A 198 4.57 -6.62 -8.21
C TYR A 198 5.81 -7.05 -8.95
N GLU A 199 6.86 -6.25 -8.90
CA GLU A 199 8.14 -6.65 -9.48
C GLU A 199 8.73 -7.77 -8.60
N PHE A 200 9.39 -8.76 -9.20
CA PHE A 200 10.11 -9.82 -8.49
C PHE A 200 11.46 -10.01 -9.15
N CYS A 201 12.53 -9.67 -8.43
CA CYS A 201 13.89 -9.75 -8.94
C CYS A 201 14.60 -11.02 -8.50
N VAL A 202 15.41 -11.60 -9.38
CA VAL A 202 16.28 -12.73 -9.08
C VAL A 202 17.70 -12.44 -9.55
N PHE A 203 18.69 -12.86 -8.77
CA PHE A 203 20.10 -12.79 -9.11
C PHE A 203 20.78 -14.10 -8.77
N ALA A 204 21.76 -14.51 -9.59
CA ALA A 204 22.35 -15.83 -9.45
C ALA A 204 23.87 -15.82 -9.44
N ASN A 205 24.44 -16.68 -8.59
CA ASN A 205 25.84 -17.07 -8.65
C ASN A 205 26.00 -18.54 -9.05
N TYR A 206 27.16 -18.86 -9.62
CA TYR A 206 27.59 -20.22 -9.92
C TYR A 206 28.94 -20.50 -9.25
N CYS A 207 29.07 -21.64 -8.59
CA CYS A 207 30.31 -22.13 -8.05
C CYS A 207 30.85 -23.30 -8.88
N ASN A 208 32.10 -23.20 -9.33
CA ASN A 208 32.76 -24.34 -9.97
C ASN A 208 33.21 -25.39 -8.93
N ASP A 209 33.61 -26.57 -9.39
CA ASP A 209 34.07 -27.68 -8.53
C ASP A 209 35.30 -27.34 -7.64
N ALA A 210 35.98 -26.22 -7.92
CA ALA A 210 37.09 -25.73 -7.11
C ALA A 210 36.64 -24.74 -6.01
N GLY A 211 35.33 -24.47 -5.90
CA GLY A 211 34.75 -23.52 -4.94
C GLY A 211 34.92 -22.05 -5.34
N ARG A 212 35.20 -21.74 -6.62
CA ARG A 212 35.25 -20.35 -7.10
C ARG A 212 33.85 -19.90 -7.52
N HIS A 213 33.43 -18.74 -7.01
CA HIS A 213 32.17 -18.09 -7.35
C HIS A 213 32.29 -17.25 -8.62
N PHE A 214 31.22 -17.25 -9.41
CA PHE A 214 31.04 -16.46 -10.62
C PHE A 214 29.63 -15.89 -10.60
N THR A 215 29.43 -14.71 -11.18
CA THR A 215 28.10 -14.25 -11.56
C THR A 215 27.54 -15.18 -12.63
N ALA A 216 26.30 -15.66 -12.47
CA ALA A 216 25.72 -16.66 -13.36
C ALA A 216 24.82 -16.01 -14.42
N ASN A 217 24.79 -16.63 -15.60
CA ASN A 217 23.72 -16.43 -16.57
C ASN A 217 22.76 -17.62 -16.49
N TYR A 218 21.46 -17.41 -16.61
CA TYR A 218 20.43 -18.43 -16.40
C TYR A 218 19.16 -18.09 -17.18
N THR A 219 18.32 -19.09 -17.42
CA THR A 219 16.94 -18.88 -17.86
C THR A 219 16.01 -18.99 -16.65
N PHE A 220 14.99 -18.15 -16.61
CA PHE A 220 14.01 -18.07 -15.52
C PHE A 220 12.59 -18.24 -16.04
N ASP A 221 11.86 -19.17 -15.43
CA ASP A 221 10.45 -19.46 -15.70
C ASP A 221 9.63 -19.15 -14.44
N ILE A 222 8.46 -18.54 -14.62
CA ILE A 222 7.47 -18.35 -13.54
C ILE A 222 6.14 -18.92 -14.00
N THR A 223 5.54 -19.77 -13.18
CA THR A 223 4.25 -20.40 -13.45
C THR A 223 3.33 -20.18 -12.25
N TYR A 224 2.17 -19.58 -12.45
CA TYR A 224 1.13 -19.54 -11.43
C TYR A 224 0.58 -20.96 -11.19
N ILE A 225 0.48 -21.37 -9.94
CA ILE A 225 0.03 -22.71 -9.51
C ILE A 225 -1.24 -22.58 -8.63
N GLY A 226 -2.39 -23.04 -9.14
CA GLY A 226 -3.67 -23.03 -8.43
C GLY A 226 -4.63 -24.11 -8.96
N ASP A 227 -5.36 -24.77 -8.05
CA ASP A 227 -6.30 -25.90 -8.20
C ASP A 227 -6.64 -26.34 -9.66
N ASP A 228 -5.76 -27.17 -10.22
CA ASP A 228 -5.85 -27.93 -11.47
C ASP A 228 -5.46 -27.25 -12.80
N ASN A 229 -5.01 -25.97 -12.83
CA ASN A 229 -4.42 -25.38 -14.05
C ASN A 229 -3.17 -24.52 -13.75
N ASN A 230 -2.00 -24.99 -14.17
CA ASN A 230 -0.76 -24.21 -14.15
C ASN A 230 -0.75 -23.20 -15.30
N ILE A 231 -0.59 -21.92 -14.99
CA ILE A 231 -0.57 -20.83 -15.97
C ILE A 231 0.88 -20.32 -16.09
N PRO A 232 1.56 -20.50 -17.23
CA PRO A 232 2.89 -19.92 -17.44
C PRO A 232 2.80 -18.40 -17.52
N LEU A 233 3.49 -17.70 -16.61
CA LEU A 233 3.58 -16.23 -16.61
C LEU A 233 4.78 -15.76 -17.43
N TYR A 234 5.94 -16.40 -17.23
CA TYR A 234 7.18 -16.12 -17.96
C TYR A 234 7.86 -17.44 -18.35
N THR A 235 8.57 -17.45 -19.49
CA THR A 235 9.28 -18.64 -19.94
C THR A 235 10.56 -18.28 -20.69
N GLY A 236 11.70 -18.67 -20.14
CA GLY A 236 13.01 -18.53 -20.75
C GLY A 236 13.61 -17.13 -20.63
N GLU A 237 13.16 -16.33 -19.66
CA GLU A 237 13.68 -14.98 -19.44
C GLU A 237 15.12 -15.05 -18.94
N MET A 238 15.96 -14.09 -19.34
CA MET A 238 17.39 -14.10 -19.03
C MET A 238 17.85 -12.73 -18.54
N PRO A 239 18.77 -12.66 -17.56
CA PRO A 239 19.34 -11.39 -17.11
C PRO A 239 20.18 -10.74 -18.21
N MET A 240 20.30 -9.41 -18.16
CA MET A 240 21.29 -8.71 -18.97
C MET A 240 22.67 -9.02 -18.42
N ALA A 241 23.54 -9.64 -19.23
CA ALA A 241 24.84 -10.09 -18.79
C ALA A 241 25.96 -9.65 -19.74
N GLY A 242 27.11 -9.26 -19.20
CA GLY A 242 28.20 -8.67 -19.99
C GLY A 242 29.57 -8.67 -19.29
N ASN A 243 30.51 -7.98 -19.94
CA ASN A 243 31.83 -7.68 -19.38
C ASN A 243 32.15 -6.20 -19.56
N THR A 244 32.70 -5.57 -18.54
CA THR A 244 33.04 -4.14 -18.54
C THR A 244 34.37 -3.85 -19.27
N GLU A 245 34.58 -4.41 -20.46
CA GLU A 245 35.78 -4.09 -21.26
C GLU A 245 35.84 -2.60 -21.64
N ASP A 246 34.69 -1.92 -21.69
CA ASP A 246 34.56 -0.52 -22.07
C ASP A 246 34.99 0.48 -20.96
N ASP A 247 35.18 0.03 -19.71
CA ASP A 247 35.61 0.86 -18.57
C ASP A 247 37.01 0.51 -17.99
N ASP A 248 37.76 -0.34 -18.71
CA ASP A 248 39.09 -0.86 -18.34
C ASP A 248 39.13 -1.74 -17.05
N SER A 249 37.99 -2.10 -16.43
CA SER A 249 37.97 -3.03 -15.28
C SER A 249 37.95 -4.50 -15.71
N GLY A 250 37.27 -4.82 -16.81
CA GLY A 250 37.18 -6.18 -17.36
C GLY A 250 36.42 -7.17 -16.46
N ASP A 251 35.54 -6.65 -15.60
CA ASP A 251 34.72 -7.41 -14.67
C ASP A 251 33.47 -7.98 -15.37
N TRP A 252 33.10 -9.20 -15.00
CA TRP A 252 31.90 -9.86 -15.52
C TRP A 252 30.69 -9.55 -14.64
N TYR A 253 29.58 -9.16 -15.24
CA TYR A 253 28.36 -8.75 -14.52
C TYR A 253 27.10 -9.39 -15.12
N ALA A 254 26.10 -9.60 -14.28
CA ALA A 254 24.72 -9.85 -14.71
C ALA A 254 23.82 -8.98 -13.85
N ASP A 255 22.90 -8.26 -14.48
CA ASP A 255 21.92 -7.47 -13.76
C ASP A 255 20.88 -8.42 -13.12
N PRO A 256 20.29 -8.07 -11.96
CA PRO A 256 19.12 -8.78 -11.45
C PRO A 256 18.02 -8.81 -12.51
N LEU A 257 17.40 -9.99 -12.71
CA LEU A 257 16.29 -10.16 -13.62
C LEU A 257 14.99 -9.90 -12.87
N CYS A 258 14.31 -8.82 -13.22
CA CYS A 258 13.10 -8.36 -12.54
C CYS A 258 11.88 -8.57 -13.44
N LEU A 259 10.87 -9.29 -12.96
CA LEU A 259 9.67 -9.68 -13.70
C LEU A 259 8.42 -9.34 -12.88
N ALA A 260 7.40 -8.78 -13.54
CA ALA A 260 6.16 -8.41 -12.85
C ALA A 260 5.24 -9.62 -12.65
N ILE A 261 4.90 -9.95 -11.41
CA ILE A 261 4.06 -11.10 -11.03
C ILE A 261 2.79 -10.63 -10.30
N PRO A 262 1.65 -11.30 -10.45
CA PRO A 262 0.44 -10.96 -9.70
C PRO A 262 0.54 -11.41 -8.25
N ALA A 263 -0.18 -10.76 -7.31
CA ALA A 263 -0.53 -11.40 -6.04
C ALA A 263 -1.42 -12.64 -6.25
N PRO A 264 -1.68 -13.47 -5.22
CA PRO A 264 -2.67 -14.56 -5.33
C PRO A 264 -4.04 -14.05 -5.77
N ILE A 265 -4.57 -14.65 -6.84
CA ILE A 265 -5.80 -14.19 -7.53
C ILE A 265 -6.97 -15.16 -7.46
N TYR A 266 -6.78 -16.39 -6.97
CA TYR A 266 -7.85 -17.39 -6.85
C TYR A 266 -8.27 -17.66 -5.40
N GLY A 267 -7.85 -16.78 -4.48
CA GLY A 267 -8.21 -16.86 -3.06
C GLY A 267 -7.32 -17.80 -2.26
N GLU A 268 -6.11 -18.05 -2.74
CA GLU A 268 -5.05 -18.69 -1.98
C GLU A 268 -4.73 -17.83 -0.76
N GLY A 269 -4.47 -18.48 0.38
CA GLY A 269 -4.01 -17.77 1.57
C GLY A 269 -2.61 -17.19 1.35
N PRO A 270 -2.20 -16.17 2.13
CA PRO A 270 -0.91 -15.52 1.96
C PRO A 270 0.29 -16.48 2.15
N ASP A 271 0.12 -17.54 2.95
CA ASP A 271 1.12 -18.62 3.17
C ASP A 271 0.92 -19.83 2.23
N THR A 272 0.01 -19.75 1.27
CA THR A 272 -0.23 -20.84 0.31
C THR A 272 0.59 -20.59 -0.94
N ASP A 273 1.42 -21.56 -1.32
CA ASP A 273 2.19 -21.51 -2.56
C ASP A 273 1.27 -21.23 -3.76
N TYR A 274 1.59 -20.17 -4.51
CA TYR A 274 0.76 -19.69 -5.61
C TYR A 274 1.56 -19.46 -6.90
N ILE A 275 2.90 -19.38 -6.81
CA ILE A 275 3.79 -19.41 -7.98
C ILE A 275 4.85 -20.49 -7.84
N ARG A 276 5.24 -21.06 -8.97
CA ARG A 276 6.43 -21.89 -9.13
C ARG A 276 7.45 -21.14 -9.96
N VAL A 277 8.63 -20.95 -9.40
CA VAL A 277 9.79 -20.36 -10.07
C VAL A 277 10.78 -21.46 -10.42
N THR A 278 11.41 -21.37 -11.60
CA THR A 278 12.45 -22.31 -12.02
C THR A 278 13.59 -21.59 -12.72
N ALA A 279 14.79 -21.69 -12.14
CA ALA A 279 16.02 -21.15 -12.69
C ALA A 279 16.90 -22.27 -13.23
N THR A 280 17.31 -22.16 -14.50
CA THR A 280 18.23 -23.12 -15.14
C THR A 280 19.51 -22.43 -15.55
N LEU A 281 20.66 -22.90 -15.04
CA LEU A 281 21.97 -22.34 -15.37
C LEU A 281 22.21 -22.39 -16.89
N ALA A 282 22.53 -21.23 -17.47
CA ALA A 282 22.90 -21.10 -18.87
C ALA A 282 24.42 -21.17 -19.03
N ASN A 283 24.89 -21.68 -20.17
CA ASN A 283 26.33 -21.71 -20.44
C ASN A 283 26.85 -20.30 -20.75
N TRP A 284 27.98 -19.94 -20.16
CA TRP A 284 28.64 -18.66 -20.40
C TRP A 284 30.16 -18.83 -20.51
N ASP A 285 30.60 -19.44 -21.62
CA ASP A 285 32.00 -19.82 -21.89
C ASP A 285 33.02 -18.69 -21.70
N ALA A 286 32.58 -17.43 -21.80
CA ALA A 286 33.44 -16.26 -21.64
C ALA A 286 33.72 -15.90 -20.17
N ASN A 287 32.78 -16.20 -19.25
CA ASN A 287 32.87 -15.88 -17.83
C ASN A 287 33.31 -17.10 -16.98
N TYR A 288 32.71 -18.27 -17.23
CA TYR A 288 33.08 -19.53 -16.56
C TYR A 288 33.24 -20.69 -17.56
N PRO A 289 34.09 -21.70 -17.25
CA PRO A 289 34.18 -22.91 -18.05
C PRO A 289 32.82 -23.59 -18.16
N ALA A 290 32.52 -24.20 -19.30
CA ALA A 290 31.26 -24.90 -19.54
C ALA A 290 30.87 -25.77 -18.32
N PRO A 291 29.79 -25.42 -17.61
CA PRO A 291 29.41 -26.12 -16.39
C PRO A 291 29.02 -27.55 -16.74
N GLY A 292 29.23 -28.47 -15.79
CA GLY A 292 28.67 -29.82 -15.87
C GLY A 292 27.14 -29.80 -15.86
N ALA A 293 26.51 -30.97 -15.77
CA ALA A 293 25.07 -31.01 -15.52
C ALA A 293 24.80 -30.44 -14.11
N VAL A 294 24.18 -29.27 -14.04
CA VAL A 294 23.70 -28.63 -12.81
C VAL A 294 22.18 -28.74 -12.84
N ASP A 295 21.60 -29.24 -11.75
CA ASP A 295 20.14 -29.35 -11.63
C ASP A 295 19.52 -27.95 -11.56
N PRO A 296 18.36 -27.72 -12.21
CA PRO A 296 17.62 -26.48 -12.05
C PRO A 296 17.22 -26.25 -10.59
N ILE A 297 17.23 -24.98 -10.18
CA ILE A 297 16.67 -24.56 -8.90
C ILE A 297 15.18 -24.31 -9.13
N SER A 298 14.32 -24.98 -8.38
CA SER A 298 12.87 -24.81 -8.46
C SER A 298 12.32 -24.63 -7.04
N ALA A 299 11.49 -23.61 -6.87
CA ALA A 299 10.77 -23.36 -5.62
C ALA A 299 9.32 -23.03 -5.94
N ASP A 300 8.45 -23.43 -5.03
CA ASP A 300 7.06 -22.98 -4.98
C ASP A 300 7.03 -21.90 -3.90
N LEU A 301 6.50 -20.72 -4.21
CA LEU A 301 6.51 -19.56 -3.33
C LEU A 301 5.07 -19.13 -3.02
N SER A 302 4.83 -18.86 -1.76
CA SER A 302 3.66 -18.19 -1.22
C SER A 302 3.75 -16.68 -1.45
N TRP A 303 2.66 -15.97 -1.17
CA TRP A 303 2.62 -14.52 -1.32
C TRP A 303 3.50 -13.81 -0.29
N ASN A 304 3.50 -14.30 0.95
CA ASN A 304 4.38 -13.77 2.00
C ASN A 304 5.86 -13.92 1.64
N GLU A 305 6.26 -15.05 1.07
CA GLU A 305 7.63 -15.24 0.60
C GLU A 305 8.00 -14.29 -0.54
N VAL A 306 7.07 -14.00 -1.46
CA VAL A 306 7.29 -12.99 -2.51
C VAL A 306 7.39 -11.58 -1.94
N GLN A 307 6.51 -11.23 -1.01
CA GLN A 307 6.50 -9.91 -0.38
C GLN A 307 7.72 -9.67 0.52
N SER A 308 8.34 -10.73 1.04
CA SER A 308 9.57 -10.63 1.84
C SER A 308 10.75 -9.99 1.08
N PHE A 309 10.66 -9.92 -0.25
CA PHE A 309 11.66 -9.24 -1.06
C PHE A 309 11.40 -7.74 -1.20
N PHE A 310 10.21 -7.22 -0.85
CA PHE A 310 9.88 -5.80 -0.99
C PHE A 310 10.37 -5.05 0.26
N VAL A 311 11.23 -4.04 0.07
CA VAL A 311 11.91 -3.31 1.16
C VAL A 311 11.22 -1.97 1.46
N ASP A 312 10.75 -1.25 0.44
CA ASP A 312 9.89 -0.08 0.58
C ASP A 312 9.10 0.19 -0.73
N ASP A 313 8.32 1.26 -0.79
CA ASP A 313 7.49 1.62 -1.96
C ASP A 313 8.27 1.77 -3.28
N ASP A 314 9.60 1.98 -3.22
CA ASP A 314 10.48 2.20 -4.37
C ASP A 314 11.67 1.22 -4.46
N ASN A 315 11.93 0.40 -3.42
CA ASN A 315 13.08 -0.50 -3.31
C ASN A 315 12.66 -1.95 -3.03
N MET A 316 13.35 -2.88 -3.69
CA MET A 316 13.14 -4.32 -3.55
C MET A 316 14.48 -5.05 -3.59
N ASP A 317 14.62 -6.06 -2.74
CA ASP A 317 15.71 -7.03 -2.75
C ASP A 317 15.48 -8.12 -3.79
N TYR A 318 16.56 -8.70 -4.31
CA TYR A 318 16.45 -9.81 -5.25
C TYR A 318 16.57 -11.14 -4.52
N TRP A 319 15.84 -12.14 -4.99
CA TRP A 319 16.06 -13.51 -4.58
C TRP A 319 17.42 -13.98 -5.08
N HIS A 320 18.36 -14.19 -4.15
CA HIS A 320 19.73 -14.59 -4.48
C HIS A 320 19.87 -16.10 -4.50
N ILE A 321 20.07 -16.67 -5.68
CA ILE A 321 20.19 -18.13 -5.88
C ILE A 321 21.62 -18.55 -6.22
N PHE A 322 22.00 -19.75 -5.76
CA PHE A 322 23.38 -20.26 -5.89
C PHE A 322 23.40 -21.63 -6.57
N PHE A 323 23.92 -21.67 -7.80
CA PHE A 323 24.13 -22.92 -8.53
C PHE A 323 25.44 -23.59 -8.09
N ASN A 324 25.34 -24.83 -7.61
CA ASN A 324 26.48 -25.71 -7.33
C ASN A 324 27.45 -25.16 -6.24
N CYS A 325 26.96 -24.33 -5.32
CA CYS A 325 27.68 -23.84 -4.15
C CYS A 325 27.33 -24.72 -2.92
N GLY A 326 28.29 -24.96 -2.01
CA GLY A 326 28.05 -25.75 -0.79
C GLY A 326 27.23 -24.99 0.26
N ASP A 327 26.71 -25.72 1.25
CA ASP A 327 25.75 -25.25 2.28
C ASP A 327 26.19 -24.05 3.16
N ASP A 328 27.37 -23.46 2.95
CA ASP A 328 27.95 -22.42 3.83
C ASP A 328 27.94 -21.00 3.24
N ASP A 329 27.47 -20.77 2.00
CA ASP A 329 27.67 -19.47 1.32
C ASP A 329 26.42 -18.88 0.62
N GLY A 330 25.24 -18.94 1.25
CA GLY A 330 24.15 -17.97 1.00
C GLY A 330 22.81 -18.49 0.46
N GLY A 331 22.03 -19.23 1.24
CA GLY A 331 20.65 -19.53 0.84
C GLY A 331 19.76 -19.73 2.05
N GLN A 332 18.72 -18.90 2.14
CA GLN A 332 17.66 -18.87 3.15
C GLN A 332 17.27 -20.28 3.64
N ASN A 333 17.87 -20.62 4.76
CA ASN A 333 17.38 -21.55 5.76
C ASN A 333 18.06 -21.16 7.06
N GLY A 334 18.05 -19.85 7.35
CA GLY A 334 18.33 -19.37 8.69
C GLY A 334 17.33 -20.07 9.60
N SER A 335 17.83 -20.73 10.64
CA SER A 335 16.98 -21.03 11.78
C SER A 335 16.29 -19.72 12.18
N ASP A 336 15.00 -19.78 12.47
CA ASP A 336 14.26 -18.70 13.13
C ASP A 336 14.14 -19.20 14.57
N ASP A 337 15.04 -18.72 15.43
CA ASP A 337 15.23 -19.29 16.77
C ASP A 337 14.12 -18.86 17.75
N ASP A 338 13.43 -17.75 17.48
CA ASP A 338 12.32 -17.21 18.27
C ASP A 338 10.94 -17.36 17.61
N GLU A 339 10.89 -17.85 16.37
CA GLU A 339 9.69 -18.18 15.60
C GLU A 339 8.80 -16.96 15.33
N ASP A 340 9.38 -15.76 15.23
CA ASP A 340 8.66 -14.51 14.97
C ASP A 340 8.33 -14.29 13.49
N GLY A 341 8.85 -15.14 12.60
CA GLY A 341 8.66 -15.07 11.15
C GLY A 341 9.84 -14.46 10.40
N VAL A 342 10.90 -14.04 11.09
CA VAL A 342 12.10 -13.42 10.54
C VAL A 342 13.33 -14.30 10.80
N PRO A 343 14.03 -14.80 9.77
CA PRO A 343 15.22 -15.64 9.95
C PRO A 343 16.36 -14.97 10.74
N ASN A 344 17.06 -15.74 11.60
CA ASN A 344 18.15 -15.24 12.48
C ASN A 344 19.25 -14.43 11.76
N ASP A 345 19.44 -14.62 10.46
CA ASP A 345 20.45 -13.93 9.66
C ASP A 345 20.06 -12.51 9.25
N ILE A 346 18.77 -12.16 9.34
CA ILE A 346 18.22 -10.81 9.11
C ILE A 346 17.45 -10.23 10.30
N ASP A 347 17.18 -11.05 11.32
CA ASP A 347 16.57 -10.63 12.58
C ASP A 347 17.52 -9.73 13.41
N GLU A 348 17.16 -8.46 13.52
CA GLU A 348 17.82 -7.46 14.36
C GLU A 348 17.30 -7.47 15.81
N CYS A 349 16.19 -8.15 16.09
CA CYS A 349 15.50 -8.24 17.36
C CYS A 349 15.33 -9.69 17.88
N PRO A 350 16.42 -10.45 18.06
CA PRO A 350 16.34 -11.85 18.48
C PRO A 350 15.70 -12.03 19.86
N GLY A 351 14.62 -12.81 19.89
CA GLY A 351 13.77 -13.09 21.03
C GLY A 351 12.37 -12.46 20.96
N THR A 352 11.88 -12.04 19.79
CA THR A 352 10.50 -11.61 19.62
C THR A 352 9.54 -12.81 19.76
N ASP A 353 8.42 -12.62 20.46
CA ASP A 353 7.51 -13.74 20.72
C ASP A 353 6.80 -14.16 19.41
N PRO A 354 6.64 -15.47 19.14
CA PRO A 354 5.99 -15.97 17.93
C PRO A 354 4.59 -15.40 17.72
N GLY A 355 4.30 -14.91 16.51
CA GLY A 355 2.97 -14.39 16.12
C GLY A 355 2.70 -12.93 16.53
N VAL A 356 3.75 -12.20 16.90
CA VAL A 356 3.72 -10.73 17.07
C VAL A 356 3.92 -10.06 15.71
N GLU A 357 3.25 -8.94 15.48
CA GLU A 357 3.53 -8.11 14.31
C GLU A 357 4.90 -7.44 14.47
N VAL A 358 5.85 -7.91 13.66
CA VAL A 358 7.21 -7.40 13.55
C VAL A 358 7.39 -6.64 12.23
N ASP A 359 8.33 -5.70 12.22
CA ASP A 359 8.83 -5.12 10.98
C ASP A 359 9.76 -6.10 10.24
N GLU A 360 10.32 -5.66 9.11
CA GLU A 360 11.11 -6.49 8.19
C GLU A 360 12.40 -7.06 8.80
N VAL A 361 12.81 -6.59 9.99
CA VAL A 361 14.01 -7.04 10.70
C VAL A 361 13.68 -7.69 12.05
N GLY A 362 12.46 -8.21 12.23
CA GLY A 362 12.07 -8.96 13.44
C GLY A 362 11.74 -8.07 14.63
N CYS A 363 11.67 -6.74 14.44
CA CYS A 363 11.43 -5.81 15.52
C CYS A 363 9.95 -5.45 15.66
N GLU A 364 9.39 -5.71 16.83
CA GLU A 364 8.00 -5.34 17.16
C GLU A 364 7.74 -3.83 17.02
N SER A 365 6.63 -3.49 16.33
CA SER A 365 6.11 -2.12 16.29
C SER A 365 5.51 -1.74 17.65
N ILE A 366 6.07 -0.72 18.29
CA ILE A 366 5.60 -0.20 19.60
C ILE A 366 4.25 0.51 19.50
N GLN A 367 3.71 0.66 18.29
CA GLN A 367 2.34 1.10 18.09
C GLN A 367 1.32 -0.01 18.36
N VAL A 368 1.74 -1.28 18.43
CA VAL A 368 0.91 -2.43 18.80
C VAL A 368 0.71 -2.45 20.32
N PRO A 369 -0.50 -2.17 20.81
CA PRO A 369 -0.82 -2.19 22.24
C PRO A 369 -0.58 -3.56 22.86
N GLY A 370 -0.02 -3.64 24.08
CA GLY A 370 -0.08 -4.86 24.89
C GLY A 370 1.26 -5.56 25.13
N ARG A 371 2.36 -5.13 24.50
CA ARG A 371 3.74 -5.59 24.77
C ARG A 371 4.67 -4.43 25.08
N ASP A 372 4.09 -3.39 25.68
CA ASP A 372 4.69 -2.12 26.01
C ASP A 372 4.39 -1.72 27.46
N VAL A 373 5.09 -0.70 27.96
CA VAL A 373 4.71 -0.01 29.19
C VAL A 373 4.36 1.44 28.86
N VAL A 374 3.10 1.81 29.08
CA VAL A 374 2.68 3.21 29.01
C VAL A 374 3.15 3.92 30.28
N VAL A 375 3.97 4.96 30.13
CA VAL A 375 4.55 5.73 31.24
C VAL A 375 3.93 7.12 31.29
N LEU A 376 3.22 7.39 32.39
CA LEU A 376 2.61 8.69 32.66
C LEU A 376 3.06 9.18 34.02
N ASN A 377 3.68 10.35 34.05
CA ASN A 377 4.28 10.93 35.25
C ASN A 377 3.49 12.13 35.79
N ASP A 378 2.17 12.05 35.64
CA ASP A 378 1.18 12.97 36.18
C ASP A 378 -0.10 12.18 36.55
N VAL A 379 -0.32 11.92 37.84
CA VAL A 379 -1.53 11.22 38.33
C VAL A 379 -2.81 12.02 38.13
N ASN A 380 -2.69 13.35 37.98
CA ASN A 380 -3.80 14.26 37.89
C ASN A 380 -4.38 14.34 36.47
N ILE A 381 -3.71 13.79 35.46
CA ILE A 381 -4.26 13.67 34.09
C ILE A 381 -5.60 12.92 34.04
N PHE A 382 -5.89 12.12 35.08
CA PHE A 382 -7.14 11.35 35.23
C PHE A 382 -8.05 11.82 36.36
N ASP A 383 -7.70 12.88 37.08
CA ASP A 383 -8.60 13.41 38.10
C ASP A 383 -9.83 14.08 37.50
N ASN A 384 -10.87 14.24 38.31
CA ASN A 384 -12.12 14.83 37.85
C ASN A 384 -11.98 16.23 37.21
N GLY A 385 -10.93 17.00 37.55
CA GLY A 385 -10.69 18.32 36.99
C GLY A 385 -10.08 18.25 35.59
N ALA A 386 -9.06 17.41 35.39
CA ALA A 386 -8.52 17.15 34.06
C ALA A 386 -9.56 16.46 33.15
N MET A 387 -10.36 15.56 33.70
CA MET A 387 -11.44 14.85 32.98
C MET A 387 -12.68 15.72 32.67
N GLU A 388 -12.68 17.02 33.01
CA GLU A 388 -13.65 17.98 32.44
C GLU A 388 -13.34 18.25 30.95
N ASP A 389 -12.10 18.03 30.55
CA ASP A 389 -11.63 18.06 29.17
C ASP A 389 -12.10 16.80 28.40
N SER A 390 -12.70 17.00 27.23
CA SER A 390 -13.17 15.90 26.39
C SER A 390 -12.02 15.06 25.83
N ASP A 391 -10.85 15.67 25.69
CA ASP A 391 -9.72 15.01 25.04
C ASP A 391 -8.96 14.15 26.05
N ASN A 392 -8.94 14.53 27.34
CA ASN A 392 -8.57 13.62 28.44
C ASN A 392 -9.53 12.41 28.54
N VAL A 393 -10.83 12.63 28.32
CA VAL A 393 -11.81 11.53 28.24
C VAL A 393 -11.51 10.61 27.06
N GLN A 394 -11.17 11.18 25.90
CA GLN A 394 -10.80 10.40 24.71
C GLN A 394 -9.48 9.63 24.92
N PHE A 395 -8.49 10.24 25.57
CA PHE A 395 -7.23 9.60 25.94
C PHE A 395 -7.45 8.35 26.80
N VAL A 396 -8.33 8.42 27.80
CA VAL A 396 -8.70 7.23 28.59
C VAL A 396 -9.38 6.16 27.73
N LYS A 397 -10.24 6.53 26.79
CA LYS A 397 -10.86 5.56 25.87
C LYS A 397 -9.81 4.86 25.02
N ASN A 398 -8.87 5.59 24.43
CA ASN A 398 -7.81 5.02 23.61
C ASN A 398 -6.87 4.12 24.44
N LEU A 399 -6.64 4.47 25.72
CA LEU A 399 -5.86 3.63 26.63
C LEU A 399 -6.51 2.28 26.91
N ILE A 400 -7.84 2.19 26.95
CA ILE A 400 -8.56 0.96 27.33
C ILE A 400 -9.15 0.19 26.15
N ASN A 401 -9.54 0.87 25.08
CA ASN A 401 -10.13 0.27 23.88
C ASN A 401 -9.05 0.01 22.84
N PHE A 402 -8.19 -0.95 23.13
CA PHE A 402 -7.16 -1.41 22.20
C PHE A 402 -7.36 -2.86 21.77
N THR A 403 -6.79 -3.19 20.62
CA THR A 403 -6.63 -4.56 20.13
C THR A 403 -5.16 -4.93 20.24
N THR A 404 -4.89 -6.17 20.62
CA THR A 404 -3.56 -6.76 20.81
C THR A 404 -3.59 -8.18 20.29
N THR A 405 -2.43 -8.76 19.99
CA THR A 405 -2.27 -10.21 19.87
C THR A 405 -2.20 -10.85 21.26
N GLY A 406 -2.44 -12.15 21.37
CA GLY A 406 -2.33 -12.90 22.63
C GLY A 406 -3.63 -13.10 23.42
N GLU A 407 -3.55 -13.92 24.47
CA GLU A 407 -4.69 -14.37 25.28
C GLU A 407 -5.40 -13.22 26.04
N ARG A 408 -4.76 -12.07 26.24
CA ARG A 408 -5.32 -10.91 26.94
C ARG A 408 -6.19 -10.01 26.07
N ASN A 409 -6.22 -10.21 24.76
CA ASN A 409 -7.01 -9.38 23.84
C ASN A 409 -8.51 -9.33 24.22
N ASP A 410 -9.06 -10.46 24.67
CA ASP A 410 -10.46 -10.60 25.09
C ASP A 410 -10.69 -10.31 26.58
N GLY A 411 -9.65 -9.87 27.32
CA GLY A 411 -9.78 -9.57 28.74
C GLY A 411 -10.76 -8.42 29.00
N THR A 412 -11.47 -8.49 30.13
CA THR A 412 -12.59 -7.58 30.46
C THR A 412 -12.37 -6.78 31.73
N THR A 413 -11.18 -6.84 32.32
CA THR A 413 -10.89 -6.23 33.64
C THR A 413 -9.75 -5.24 33.57
N PHE A 414 -10.01 -4.05 34.09
CA PHE A 414 -9.00 -3.04 34.42
C PHE A 414 -8.61 -3.21 35.89
N MET A 415 -7.35 -3.55 36.14
CA MET A 415 -6.81 -3.75 37.48
C MET A 415 -5.97 -2.55 37.93
N PHE A 416 -6.29 -1.98 39.09
CA PHE A 416 -5.45 -0.97 39.74
C PHE A 416 -4.64 -1.61 40.86
N ASP A 417 -3.32 -1.42 40.87
CA ASP A 417 -2.46 -1.76 42.02
C ASP A 417 -2.04 -0.50 42.77
N PHE A 418 -2.67 -0.28 43.94
CA PHE A 418 -2.30 0.76 44.91
C PHE A 418 -1.32 0.23 45.97
N GLY A 419 -0.65 -0.88 45.68
CA GLY A 419 0.33 -1.55 46.53
C GLY A 419 1.66 -0.81 46.67
N ARG A 420 2.68 -1.53 47.14
CA ARG A 420 4.08 -1.03 47.22
C ARG A 420 4.27 0.25 48.00
N ASN A 421 3.49 0.45 49.06
CA ASN A 421 3.47 1.70 49.83
C ASN A 421 3.23 2.92 48.92
N SER A 422 2.32 2.80 47.95
CA SER A 422 1.97 3.85 47.00
C SER A 422 1.86 5.23 47.65
N SER A 423 2.44 6.25 47.02
CA SER A 423 2.30 7.66 47.45
C SER A 423 0.87 8.16 47.28
N CYS A 424 0.05 7.44 46.52
CA CYS A 424 -1.31 7.77 46.12
C CYS A 424 -2.37 7.44 47.18
N ASN A 425 -2.17 7.82 48.45
CA ASN A 425 -3.18 7.64 49.50
C ASN A 425 -4.25 8.77 49.52
N LEU A 426 -4.10 9.80 48.66
CA LEU A 426 -4.89 11.03 48.61
C LEU A 426 -5.29 11.50 47.19
N CYS A 427 -4.90 10.78 46.14
CA CYS A 427 -5.00 11.22 44.74
C CYS A 427 -6.37 10.96 44.07
N VAL A 428 -7.27 10.22 44.70
CA VAL A 428 -8.47 9.71 44.01
C VAL A 428 -9.67 10.64 44.21
N PRO A 429 -9.93 11.49 43.20
CA PRO A 429 -11.23 11.47 42.58
C PRO A 429 -11.03 11.16 41.10
N TRP A 430 -10.54 9.96 40.78
CA TRP A 430 -10.65 9.37 39.43
C TRP A 430 -12.07 8.83 39.19
N SER A 431 -13.09 9.41 39.83
CA SER A 431 -14.46 8.91 39.71
C SER A 431 -14.94 9.00 38.27
N THR A 432 -14.63 10.10 37.56
CA THR A 432 -14.98 10.25 36.14
C THR A 432 -14.29 9.19 35.27
N MET A 433 -12.98 8.98 35.46
CA MET A 433 -12.23 7.93 34.75
C MET A 433 -12.81 6.53 35.04
N ARG A 434 -13.11 6.22 36.29
CA ARG A 434 -13.63 4.90 36.69
C ARG A 434 -15.03 4.66 36.16
N ASP A 435 -15.89 5.68 36.17
CA ASP A 435 -17.23 5.61 35.58
C ASP A 435 -17.14 5.40 34.06
N LEU A 436 -16.18 6.05 33.39
CA LEU A 436 -15.89 5.86 31.97
C LEU A 436 -15.44 4.43 31.68
N ILE A 437 -14.45 3.90 32.40
CA ILE A 437 -13.97 2.51 32.26
C ILE A 437 -15.12 1.51 32.36
N GLN A 438 -16.02 1.70 33.32
CA GLN A 438 -17.20 0.84 33.48
C GLN A 438 -18.23 1.00 32.35
N THR A 439 -18.37 2.23 31.83
CA THR A 439 -19.28 2.53 30.71
C THR A 439 -18.79 1.91 29.40
N GLU A 440 -17.48 1.87 29.20
CA GLU A 440 -16.81 1.17 28.08
C GLU A 440 -16.80 -0.36 28.26
N GLY A 441 -17.39 -0.88 29.34
CA GLY A 441 -17.68 -2.32 29.50
C GLY A 441 -16.66 -3.09 30.35
N PHE A 442 -15.64 -2.43 30.88
CA PHE A 442 -14.65 -3.08 31.75
C PHE A 442 -15.15 -3.21 33.18
N THR A 443 -14.82 -4.34 33.82
CA THR A 443 -14.90 -4.47 35.27
C THR A 443 -13.65 -3.87 35.91
N ILE A 444 -13.79 -3.34 37.13
CA ILE A 444 -12.64 -2.76 37.86
C ILE A 444 -12.28 -3.67 39.04
N SER A 445 -10.98 -3.98 39.15
CA SER A 445 -10.39 -4.70 40.27
C SER A 445 -9.34 -3.85 40.95
N ASP A 446 -9.53 -3.53 42.23
CA ASP A 446 -8.52 -2.80 43.02
C ASP A 446 -7.76 -3.78 43.90
N ILE A 447 -6.43 -3.76 43.81
CA ILE A 447 -5.52 -4.51 44.66
C ILE A 447 -4.55 -3.58 45.39
N SER A 448 -3.92 -4.12 46.44
CA SER A 448 -2.85 -3.45 47.18
C SER A 448 -1.72 -4.44 47.39
N SER A 449 -0.91 -4.66 46.36
CA SER A 449 0.18 -5.63 46.41
C SER A 449 1.24 -5.26 47.46
N SER A 450 1.76 -6.27 48.14
CA SER A 450 2.96 -6.16 48.97
C SER A 450 4.15 -6.82 48.27
N SER A 451 5.37 -6.61 48.76
CA SER A 451 6.57 -7.21 48.15
C SER A 451 6.47 -8.72 48.07
N GLY A 452 6.62 -9.29 46.87
CA GLY A 452 6.54 -10.72 46.58
C GLY A 452 5.12 -11.29 46.49
N THR A 453 4.11 -10.48 46.14
CA THR A 453 2.70 -10.93 46.06
C THR A 453 2.02 -10.74 44.72
N LEU A 454 2.58 -9.92 43.81
CA LEU A 454 2.05 -9.78 42.44
C LEU A 454 2.69 -10.85 41.55
N THR A 455 2.44 -12.12 41.88
CA THR A 455 3.08 -13.28 41.22
C THR A 455 2.12 -14.05 40.32
N ASN A 456 0.89 -13.54 40.16
CA ASN A 456 -0.13 -14.06 39.27
C ASN A 456 -1.12 -12.95 38.92
N ILE A 457 -1.47 -12.81 37.65
CA ILE A 457 -2.49 -11.86 37.16
C ILE A 457 -3.65 -12.69 36.57
N PRO A 458 -4.89 -12.58 37.10
CA PRO A 458 -6.05 -13.35 36.62
C PRO A 458 -6.28 -13.20 35.12
N GLU A 459 -6.69 -14.28 34.43
CA GLU A 459 -6.89 -14.34 32.97
C GLU A 459 -7.80 -13.23 32.43
N GLU A 460 -8.82 -12.82 33.20
CA GLU A 460 -9.77 -11.77 32.81
C GLU A 460 -9.20 -10.35 32.81
N VAL A 461 -7.97 -10.14 33.32
CA VAL A 461 -7.30 -8.84 33.33
C VAL A 461 -6.73 -8.55 31.95
N LYS A 462 -7.12 -7.41 31.39
CA LYS A 462 -6.56 -6.88 30.14
C LYS A 462 -5.57 -5.75 30.39
N ILE A 463 -5.76 -5.00 31.48
CA ILE A 463 -4.97 -3.82 31.80
C ILE A 463 -4.60 -3.86 33.27
N ILE A 464 -3.33 -3.60 33.59
CA ILE A 464 -2.88 -3.34 34.95
C ILE A 464 -2.22 -1.96 35.05
N MET A 465 -2.70 -1.15 35.99
CA MET A 465 -2.09 0.15 36.32
C MET A 465 -1.35 0.07 37.65
N LEU A 466 -0.04 0.32 37.62
CA LEU A 466 0.82 0.35 38.80
C LEU A 466 0.90 1.79 39.32
N VAL A 467 0.26 2.06 40.46
CA VAL A 467 0.03 3.44 40.90
C VAL A 467 1.07 3.91 41.91
N THR A 468 2.01 4.76 41.47
CA THR A 468 3.08 5.43 42.24
C THR A 468 3.78 4.55 43.29
N PRO A 469 4.29 3.35 42.92
CA PRO A 469 4.90 2.42 43.87
C PRO A 469 6.17 2.99 44.54
N ASN A 470 6.30 2.82 45.85
CA ASN A 470 7.49 3.20 46.65
C ASN A 470 8.33 2.00 47.12
N VAL A 471 8.05 0.80 46.62
CA VAL A 471 8.82 -0.40 46.91
C VAL A 471 9.13 -1.09 45.59
N GLN A 472 10.42 -1.41 45.39
CA GLN A 472 10.92 -2.13 44.23
C GLN A 472 10.19 -3.47 44.02
N TYR A 473 9.91 -3.82 42.77
CA TYR A 473 9.38 -5.12 42.39
C TYR A 473 10.47 -6.20 42.47
N THR A 474 10.09 -7.39 42.91
CA THR A 474 11.00 -8.55 42.93
C THR A 474 11.12 -9.17 41.54
N VAL A 475 12.14 -10.00 41.32
CA VAL A 475 12.34 -10.72 40.04
C VAL A 475 11.10 -11.53 39.64
N GLU A 476 10.47 -12.22 40.59
CA GLU A 476 9.26 -13.00 40.33
C GLU A 476 8.11 -12.13 39.81
N GLU A 477 7.97 -10.92 40.34
CA GLU A 477 6.89 -10.00 39.98
C GLU A 477 7.16 -9.27 38.67
N ILE A 478 8.43 -8.94 38.39
CA ILE A 478 8.83 -8.47 37.07
C ILE A 478 8.53 -9.55 36.03
N ASN A 479 8.87 -10.80 36.27
CA ASN A 479 8.57 -11.89 35.34
C ASN A 479 7.06 -12.11 35.17
N THR A 480 6.25 -11.95 36.23
CA THR A 480 4.78 -11.98 36.11
C THR A 480 4.27 -10.86 35.22
N LEU A 481 4.82 -9.64 35.33
CA LEU A 481 4.43 -8.51 34.50
C LEU A 481 4.92 -8.67 33.05
N LYS A 482 6.14 -9.15 32.84
CA LYS A 482 6.67 -9.50 31.52
C LYS A 482 5.81 -10.56 30.83
N GLN A 483 5.42 -11.62 31.54
CA GLN A 483 4.50 -12.64 31.03
C GLN A 483 3.13 -12.05 30.70
N PHE A 484 2.59 -11.20 31.57
CA PHE A 484 1.32 -10.54 31.29
C PHE A 484 1.37 -9.68 30.03
N ALA A 485 2.49 -8.98 29.80
CA ALA A 485 2.72 -8.24 28.56
C ALA A 485 2.86 -9.19 27.36
N SER A 486 3.66 -10.27 27.41
CA SER A 486 3.76 -11.22 26.27
C SER A 486 2.41 -11.85 25.88
N GLU A 487 1.46 -11.94 26.83
CA GLU A 487 0.11 -12.43 26.56
C GLU A 487 -0.81 -11.35 25.94
N GLY A 488 -0.31 -10.13 25.68
CA GLY A 488 -1.04 -8.96 25.13
C GLY A 488 -1.57 -7.99 26.18
N GLY A 489 -1.16 -8.12 27.45
CA GLY A 489 -1.67 -7.32 28.55
C GLY A 489 -1.03 -5.93 28.61
N ARG A 490 -1.83 -4.85 28.62
CA ARG A 490 -1.30 -3.48 28.74
C ARG A 490 -0.91 -3.14 30.18
N ILE A 491 0.34 -2.71 30.36
CA ILE A 491 0.85 -2.19 31.63
C ILE A 491 0.90 -0.66 31.56
N ILE A 492 0.30 -0.01 32.55
CA ILE A 492 0.43 1.44 32.74
C ILE A 492 1.24 1.67 34.01
N PHE A 493 2.44 2.23 33.87
CA PHE A 493 3.19 2.74 35.01
C PHE A 493 2.79 4.19 35.26
N MET A 494 2.09 4.39 36.37
CA MET A 494 1.62 5.71 36.78
C MET A 494 2.56 6.27 37.83
N GLY A 495 3.52 7.08 37.40
CA GLY A 495 4.41 7.85 38.26
C GLY A 495 3.84 9.22 38.60
N GLU A 496 4.71 10.18 38.92
CA GLU A 496 4.31 11.55 39.28
C GLU A 496 5.52 12.53 39.20
N HIS A 497 5.28 13.84 39.23
CA HIS A 497 6.32 14.88 39.21
C HIS A 497 7.31 14.76 40.40
N GLU A 498 8.56 15.18 40.23
CA GLU A 498 9.64 14.97 41.21
C GLU A 498 9.31 15.54 42.59
N GLY A 499 8.67 16.71 42.65
CA GLY A 499 8.23 17.33 43.89
C GLY A 499 7.24 16.51 44.73
N PHE A 500 6.48 15.59 44.14
CA PHE A 500 5.54 14.72 44.86
C PHE A 500 6.01 13.26 44.93
N TYR A 501 6.48 12.69 43.83
CA TYR A 501 6.97 11.30 43.83
C TYR A 501 8.33 11.16 44.53
N GLY A 502 9.12 12.24 44.49
CA GLY A 502 10.47 12.31 45.05
C GLY A 502 11.50 11.54 44.22
N ALA A 503 12.77 11.86 44.44
CA ALA A 503 13.89 11.14 43.81
C ALA A 503 13.89 9.63 44.12
N SER A 504 13.28 9.20 45.25
CA SER A 504 13.12 7.78 45.56
C SER A 504 12.08 7.09 44.69
N GLY A 505 10.95 7.74 44.40
CA GLY A 505 9.91 7.20 43.52
C GLY A 505 10.39 7.10 42.08
N ILE A 506 11.04 8.16 41.58
CA ILE A 506 11.69 8.17 40.25
C ILE A 506 12.74 7.05 40.14
N ALA A 507 13.53 6.83 41.18
CA ALA A 507 14.51 5.73 41.19
C ALA A 507 13.84 4.34 41.13
N ILE A 508 12.64 4.20 41.68
CA ILE A 508 11.87 2.95 41.64
C ILE A 508 11.25 2.73 40.26
N GLU A 509 10.70 3.77 39.66
CA GLU A 509 10.21 3.75 38.27
C GLU A 509 11.31 3.37 37.29
N ASN A 510 12.45 4.08 37.32
CA ASN A 510 13.58 3.77 36.43
C ASN A 510 14.10 2.34 36.64
N GLN A 511 14.15 1.87 37.88
CA GLN A 511 14.56 0.50 38.16
C GLN A 511 13.52 -0.53 37.67
N PHE A 512 12.23 -0.21 37.71
CA PHE A 512 11.17 -1.02 37.12
C PHE A 512 11.36 -1.09 35.60
N LEU A 513 11.44 0.05 34.92
CA LEU A 513 11.62 0.14 33.46
C LEU A 513 12.85 -0.63 33.00
N ILE A 514 14.01 -0.42 33.63
CA ILE A 514 15.24 -1.16 33.32
C ILE A 514 15.07 -2.68 33.53
N SER A 515 14.30 -3.10 34.54
CA SER A 515 14.05 -4.54 34.77
C SER A 515 13.04 -5.13 33.78
N MET A 516 12.18 -4.31 33.20
CA MET A 516 11.33 -4.67 32.07
C MET A 516 12.09 -4.67 30.73
N GLY A 517 13.35 -4.23 30.69
CA GLY A 517 14.15 -4.13 29.46
C GLY A 517 14.02 -2.79 28.73
N ALA A 518 13.28 -1.84 29.29
CA ALA A 518 13.09 -0.53 28.69
C ALA A 518 14.36 0.35 28.79
N VAL A 519 14.54 1.20 27.78
CA VAL A 519 15.60 2.23 27.73
C VAL A 519 15.09 3.57 28.27
N LEU A 520 13.79 3.85 28.16
CA LEU A 520 13.11 5.04 28.66
C LEU A 520 13.48 5.34 30.11
N THR A 521 13.81 6.60 30.38
CA THR A 521 14.21 7.05 31.72
C THR A 521 13.43 8.28 32.16
N ASN A 522 12.87 8.24 33.37
CA ASN A 522 12.35 9.43 34.05
C ASN A 522 13.50 10.25 34.65
N THR A 523 13.63 11.50 34.23
CA THR A 523 14.68 12.44 34.67
C THR A 523 14.21 13.41 35.75
N GLY A 524 12.94 13.34 36.14
CA GLY A 524 12.33 14.16 37.18
C GLY A 524 11.90 15.53 36.67
N GLY A 525 11.98 16.53 37.56
CA GLY A 525 11.46 17.86 37.28
C GLY A 525 9.98 18.06 37.63
N GLN A 526 9.53 19.27 37.30
CA GLN A 526 8.20 19.78 37.63
C GLN A 526 7.76 20.71 36.50
N VAL A 527 7.12 20.16 35.47
CA VAL A 527 6.82 20.85 34.20
C VAL A 527 5.32 21.08 34.02
N ASP A 528 4.97 22.22 33.40
CA ASP A 528 3.59 22.61 33.04
C ASP A 528 2.56 22.57 34.18
N CYS A 529 2.96 23.09 35.32
CA CYS A 529 2.15 22.93 36.52
C CYS A 529 0.97 23.91 36.62
N GLY A 530 -0.19 23.40 37.04
CA GLY A 530 -1.42 24.17 37.30
C GLY A 530 -2.59 23.89 36.35
N TYR A 531 -2.79 22.63 35.92
CA TYR A 531 -3.80 22.24 34.92
C TYR A 531 -3.59 22.98 33.60
N THR A 532 -2.38 22.83 33.04
CA THR A 532 -2.00 23.37 31.75
C THR A 532 -2.63 22.55 30.64
N VAL A 533 -3.21 23.23 29.65
CA VAL A 533 -3.71 22.60 28.42
C VAL A 533 -2.56 22.58 27.41
N LEU A 534 -2.10 21.38 27.08
CA LEU A 534 -1.07 21.17 26.06
C LEU A 534 -1.70 21.34 24.67
N PRO A 535 -1.10 22.13 23.77
CA PRO A 535 -1.65 22.33 22.43
C PRO A 535 -1.47 21.09 21.55
N SER A 536 -2.26 20.96 20.48
CA SER A 536 -2.16 19.86 19.50
C SER A 536 -0.76 19.62 18.95
N THR A 537 0.05 20.68 18.83
CA THR A 537 1.45 20.59 18.38
C THR A 537 2.35 19.80 19.34
N SER A 538 1.92 19.61 20.59
CA SER A 538 2.63 18.83 21.59
C SER A 538 2.28 17.34 21.52
N ASN A 539 1.20 16.94 20.86
CA ASN A 539 0.79 15.54 20.70
C ASN A 539 1.58 14.86 19.56
N ARG A 540 1.71 13.54 19.60
CA ARG A 540 2.36 12.72 18.56
C ARG A 540 1.38 11.69 18.02
N ASP A 541 1.52 11.35 16.75
CA ASP A 541 0.64 10.40 16.10
C ASP A 541 0.87 8.99 16.66
N HIS A 542 -0.13 8.51 17.39
CA HIS A 542 -0.11 7.23 18.08
C HIS A 542 -1.54 6.80 18.36
N PRO A 543 -1.89 5.49 18.35
CA PRO A 543 -3.24 5.03 18.66
C PRO A 543 -3.79 5.54 20.00
N ILE A 544 -2.93 5.67 21.01
CA ILE A 544 -3.29 6.25 22.33
C ILE A 544 -3.67 7.75 22.22
N MET A 545 -3.09 8.46 21.26
CA MET A 545 -3.28 9.90 21.02
C MET A 545 -4.31 10.20 19.91
N ALA A 546 -4.96 9.18 19.35
CA ALA A 546 -5.93 9.35 18.26
C ALA A 546 -7.10 10.26 18.68
N ASP A 547 -7.49 11.17 17.79
CA ASP A 547 -8.59 12.12 18.00
C ASP A 547 -8.44 13.04 19.23
N ILE A 548 -7.20 13.41 19.60
CA ILE A 548 -6.88 14.31 20.71
C ILE A 548 -6.24 15.58 20.16
N ASP A 549 -6.96 16.71 20.28
CA ASP A 549 -6.50 18.02 19.84
C ASP A 549 -5.75 18.77 20.96
N ASP A 550 -6.20 18.67 22.21
CA ASP A 550 -5.46 19.19 23.36
C ASP A 550 -5.46 18.21 24.53
N LEU A 551 -4.56 18.40 25.49
CA LEU A 551 -4.45 17.50 26.64
C LEU A 551 -4.20 18.30 27.91
N THR A 552 -5.11 18.20 28.87
CA THR A 552 -4.97 18.87 30.15
C THR A 552 -4.12 18.03 31.10
N ILE A 553 -2.97 18.57 31.51
CA ILE A 553 -2.08 17.97 32.51
C ILE A 553 -1.94 18.90 33.72
N ALA A 554 -1.78 18.36 34.91
CA ALA A 554 -1.61 19.18 36.09
C ALA A 554 -0.16 19.55 36.36
N CYS A 555 0.79 18.62 36.30
CA CYS A 555 2.21 18.81 36.60
C CYS A 555 2.96 17.49 36.37
N ALA A 556 3.97 17.45 35.51
CA ALA A 556 4.62 16.18 35.13
C ALA A 556 6.14 16.17 35.37
N SER A 557 6.71 14.96 35.58
CA SER A 557 8.15 14.72 35.39
C SER A 557 8.47 14.54 33.91
N VAL A 558 9.70 14.90 33.51
CA VAL A 558 10.23 14.68 32.16
C VAL A 558 10.70 13.24 32.01
N ILE A 559 10.34 12.62 30.89
CA ILE A 559 10.92 11.35 30.44
C ILE A 559 11.86 11.59 29.26
N GLU A 560 12.90 10.77 29.15
CA GLU A 560 13.81 10.70 28.01
C GLU A 560 13.59 9.34 27.32
N PRO A 561 12.89 9.31 26.17
CA PRO A 561 12.77 8.11 25.35
C PRO A 561 14.15 7.66 24.84
N GLY A 562 14.37 6.35 24.83
CA GLY A 562 15.52 5.69 24.21
C GLY A 562 15.20 5.13 22.82
N GLU A 563 16.05 4.21 22.38
CA GLU A 563 15.82 3.46 21.14
C GLU A 563 14.58 2.56 21.27
N GLY A 564 13.72 2.58 20.25
CA GLY A 564 12.41 1.94 20.26
C GLY A 564 11.32 2.78 20.92
N ASP A 565 11.57 3.40 22.07
CA ASP A 565 10.53 4.09 22.83
C ASP A 565 9.80 5.21 22.05
N PHE A 566 8.50 5.40 22.30
CA PHE A 566 7.68 6.37 21.58
C PHE A 566 7.16 7.51 22.49
N PRO A 567 7.40 8.79 22.17
CA PRO A 567 6.83 9.91 22.92
C PRO A 567 5.36 10.11 22.56
N LEU A 568 4.45 10.14 23.53
CA LEU A 568 3.02 10.39 23.30
C LEU A 568 2.71 11.89 23.23
N PHE A 569 3.21 12.64 24.20
CA PHE A 569 3.02 14.10 24.24
C PHE A 569 4.17 14.82 24.94
N TYR A 570 4.40 16.04 24.46
CA TYR A 570 5.42 16.95 24.94
C TYR A 570 4.82 18.05 25.82
N ASP A 571 5.67 18.81 26.48
CA ASP A 571 5.30 20.00 27.22
C ASP A 571 4.70 21.09 26.32
N SER A 572 4.18 22.15 26.93
CA SER A 572 3.52 23.27 26.26
C SER A 572 4.45 24.05 25.32
N THR A 573 5.76 23.89 25.46
CA THR A 573 6.78 24.45 24.57
C THR A 573 7.23 23.50 23.47
N ASN A 574 6.76 22.25 23.49
CA ASN A 574 7.11 21.18 22.56
C ASN A 574 8.62 20.86 22.54
N GLU A 575 9.27 20.92 23.71
CA GLU A 575 10.70 20.66 23.92
C GLU A 575 10.98 19.44 24.82
N LEU A 576 10.10 19.10 25.77
CA LEU A 576 10.30 18.05 26.77
C LEU A 576 9.19 17.01 26.68
N VAL A 577 9.52 15.71 26.72
CA VAL A 577 8.51 14.63 26.70
C VAL A 577 7.94 14.42 28.10
N LEU A 578 6.61 14.41 28.22
CA LEU A 578 5.91 14.30 29.51
C LEU A 578 5.11 12.99 29.67
N GLY A 579 4.86 12.28 28.57
CA GLY A 579 4.26 10.95 28.57
C GLY A 579 4.70 10.16 27.34
N GLY A 580 4.79 8.84 27.47
CA GLY A 580 5.38 7.99 26.44
C GLY A 580 5.06 6.52 26.61
N VAL A 581 5.48 5.74 25.63
CA VAL A 581 5.39 4.28 25.59
C VAL A 581 6.82 3.74 25.57
N ALA A 582 7.13 2.85 26.51
CA ALA A 582 8.43 2.19 26.59
C ALA A 582 8.39 0.83 25.89
N LYS A 583 9.36 0.58 25.00
CA LYS A 583 9.64 -0.78 24.51
C LYS A 583 10.08 -1.62 25.70
N ILE A 584 9.63 -2.87 25.79
CA ILE A 584 10.08 -3.81 26.83
C ILE A 584 10.55 -5.10 26.19
N ASP A 585 11.34 -5.85 26.95
CA ASP A 585 11.73 -7.22 26.64
C ASP A 585 10.86 -8.13 27.51
N THR A 586 10.08 -9.04 26.90
CA THR A 586 9.19 -9.96 27.64
C THR A 586 9.92 -11.20 28.16
N ALA A 587 11.18 -11.43 27.80
CA ALA A 587 11.93 -12.58 28.25
C ALA A 587 12.16 -12.57 29.78
N PRO A 588 11.95 -13.70 30.47
CA PRO A 588 12.08 -13.77 31.92
C PRO A 588 13.52 -13.53 32.39
N ILE A 589 13.67 -12.75 33.46
CA ILE A 589 14.96 -12.42 34.08
C ILE A 589 15.26 -13.31 35.29
N THR A 590 16.54 -13.50 35.61
CA THR A 590 16.99 -14.25 36.80
C THR A 590 17.49 -13.35 37.93
N GLU A 591 17.81 -12.09 37.62
CA GLU A 591 18.19 -11.05 38.57
C GLU A 591 17.69 -9.69 38.06
N LEU A 592 17.50 -8.73 38.97
CA LEU A 592 17.10 -7.38 38.58
C LEU A 592 18.25 -6.71 37.82
N ALA A 593 17.92 -6.14 36.66
CA ALA A 593 18.86 -5.45 35.81
C ALA A 593 19.55 -4.30 36.57
N GLN A 594 20.86 -4.18 36.37
CA GLN A 594 21.68 -3.20 37.07
C GLN A 594 21.60 -1.84 36.38
N VAL A 595 21.43 -0.77 37.16
CA VAL A 595 21.52 0.60 36.63
C VAL A 595 22.93 0.85 36.11
N GLU A 596 23.13 0.88 34.80
CA GLU A 596 24.42 1.25 34.22
C GLU A 596 24.77 2.70 34.57
N ARG A 597 25.85 2.90 35.33
CA ARG A 597 26.33 4.22 35.74
C ARG A 597 26.85 5.09 34.58
N SER A 598 26.94 4.57 33.36
CA SER A 598 27.59 5.22 32.21
C SER A 598 26.72 6.27 31.51
N LYS A 599 25.38 6.17 31.61
CA LYS A 599 24.43 7.10 30.98
C LYS A 599 24.11 8.37 31.81
N ILE A 600 24.62 8.48 33.05
CA ILE A 600 24.50 9.71 33.89
C ILE A 600 25.46 10.83 33.43
N ARG A 601 25.88 10.83 32.16
CA ARG A 601 26.56 12.00 31.57
C ARG A 601 25.49 12.87 30.95
N HIS A 602 25.23 14.01 31.60
CA HIS A 602 24.62 15.21 31.04
C HIS A 602 24.69 15.24 29.50
N SER A 603 23.63 14.75 28.88
CA SER A 603 23.37 14.93 27.47
C SER A 603 22.35 16.06 27.40
N ASN A 604 22.83 17.31 27.44
CA ASN A 604 22.07 18.45 26.91
C ASN A 604 22.00 18.38 25.37
N THR A 605 21.91 17.17 24.81
CA THR A 605 21.82 16.98 23.37
C THR A 605 20.34 17.05 23.07
N LYS A 606 19.86 18.27 22.77
CA LYS A 606 18.59 18.48 22.10
C LYS A 606 18.53 17.48 20.94
N LEU A 607 17.60 16.54 21.00
CA LEU A 607 17.20 15.81 19.80
C LEU A 607 16.74 16.87 18.77
N PRO A 608 17.20 16.81 17.51
CA PRO A 608 16.65 17.66 16.48
C PRO A 608 15.17 17.35 16.38
N ASN A 609 14.34 18.37 16.56
CA ASN A 609 12.90 18.32 16.41
C ASN A 609 12.56 18.08 14.93
N PRO A 610 12.10 16.90 14.49
CA PRO A 610 11.38 16.84 13.24
C PRO A 610 10.02 17.47 13.54
N SER A 611 9.72 18.59 12.91
CA SER A 611 8.36 19.13 12.82
C SER A 611 7.40 18.21 12.05
N SER A 612 7.68 16.90 12.06
CA SER A 612 6.90 15.84 11.45
C SER A 612 5.93 15.30 12.49
N SER A 613 4.67 15.19 12.11
CA SER A 613 3.65 14.48 12.88
C SER A 613 3.96 12.99 13.07
N THR A 614 4.93 12.44 12.35
CA THR A 614 5.19 10.99 12.27
C THR A 614 6.10 10.44 13.36
N GLY A 615 6.78 11.26 14.16
CA GLY A 615 7.55 10.76 15.32
C GLY A 615 8.75 9.83 15.04
N TYR A 616 9.13 9.64 13.77
CA TYR A 616 10.35 8.93 13.34
C TYR A 616 11.48 9.90 12.97
#